data_AF-A0A420F058-F1
#
_entry.id   AF-A0A420F058-F1
#
_cell.length_a   1.000
_cell.length_b   1.000
_cell.length_c   1.000
_cell.angle_alpha   90.00
_cell.angle_beta   90.00
_cell.angle_gamma   90.00
#
_symmetry.space_group_name_H-M   'P 1'
#
loop_
_entity.id
_entity.type
_entity.pdbx_description
1 polymer ?
#
loop_
_entity_poly.entity_id
_entity_poly.type
_entity_poly.pdbx_seq_one_letter_code
_entity_poly.pdbx_strand_id
1 'polypeptide(L)' 'MRRVSYDDYLSATALTLARRHRPVWSWKLWRRVCRCGADLPCRARHRVPINRGHWPQEDEQ' A
#
# COMPACT_ATOMS: atom_id res chain seq x y z
N MET A 1 17.48 -13.96 -13.56
CA MET A 1 16.90 -12.89 -12.71
C MET A 1 15.40 -12.88 -12.97
N ARG A 2 14.55 -13.15 -11.98
CA ARG A 2 13.09 -13.05 -12.16
C ARG A 2 12.75 -11.57 -12.33
N ARG A 3 12.40 -11.15 -13.55
CA ARG A 3 11.80 -9.83 -13.77
C ARG A 3 10.38 -9.87 -13.20
N VAL A 4 10.07 -8.94 -12.32
CA VAL A 4 8.71 -8.77 -11.79
C VAL A 4 8.01 -7.80 -12.74
N SER A 5 6.78 -8.10 -13.15
CA SER A 5 5.98 -7.14 -13.91
C SER A 5 5.61 -5.95 -13.02
N TYR A 6 5.43 -4.78 -13.61
CA TYR A 6 4.89 -3.62 -12.89
C TYR A 6 3.52 -3.94 -12.26
N ASP A 7 2.67 -4.71 -12.94
CA ASP A 7 1.36 -5.12 -12.43
C ASP A 7 1.46 -6.07 -11.23
N ASP A 8 2.44 -6.99 -11.23
CA ASP A 8 2.71 -7.87 -10.09
C ASP A 8 3.18 -7.07 -8.88
N TYR A 9 4.05 -6.08 -9.11
CA TYR A 9 4.50 -5.16 -8.08
C TYR A 9 3.36 -4.33 -7.50
N LEU A 10 2.50 -3.77 -8.36
CA LEU A 10 1.33 -3.00 -7.93
C LEU A 10 0.37 -3.87 -7.12
N SER A 11 0.09 -5.09 -7.58
CA SER A 11 -0.79 -6.04 -6.91
C SER A 11 -0.24 -6.43 -5.53
N ALA A 12 1.04 -6.76 -5.44
CA ALA A 12 1.69 -7.06 -4.17
C ALA A 12 1.70 -5.85 -3.22
N THR A 13 1.90 -4.65 -3.75
CA THR A 13 1.84 -3.40 -2.99
C THR A 13 0.43 -3.14 -2.46
N ALA A 14 -0.59 -3.28 -3.29
CA ALA A 14 -1.99 -3.13 -2.89
C ALA A 14 -2.36 -4.12 -1.78
N LEU A 15 -1.99 -5.39 -1.91
CA LEU A 15 -2.18 -6.40 -0.86
C LEU A 15 -1.47 -6.01 0.45
N THR A 16 -0.23 -5.51 0.35
CA THR A 16 0.56 -5.09 1.51
C THR A 16 -0.10 -3.93 2.24
N LEU A 17 -0.60 -2.94 1.50
CA LEU A 17 -1.33 -1.80 2.06
C LEU A 17 -2.63 -2.27 2.72
N ALA A 18 -3.43 -3.09 2.05
CA ALA A 18 -4.66 -3.65 2.60
C ALA A 18 -4.42 -4.39 3.93
N ARG A 19 -3.35 -5.20 4.03
CA ARG A 19 -2.96 -5.89 5.27
C ARG A 19 -2.52 -4.94 6.38
N ARG A 20 -1.93 -3.79 6.05
CA ARG A 20 -1.57 -2.77 7.06
C ARG A 20 -2.82 -2.10 7.65
N HIS A 21 -3.92 -2.02 6.90
CA HIS A 21 -5.18 -1.45 7.36
C HIS A 21 -5.95 -2.42 8.27
N ARG A 22 -5.54 -2.53 9.53
CA ARG A 22 -6.29 -3.26 10.57
C ARG A 22 -6.90 -2.30 11.60
N PRO A 23 -8.12 -2.55 12.12
CA PRO A 23 -8.65 -1.85 13.28
C PRO A 23 -7.75 -2.06 14.50
N VAL A 24 -7.45 -0.98 15.23
CA VAL A 24 -6.74 -0.97 16.51
C VAL A 24 -7.47 -0.06 17.49
N TRP A 25 -7.38 -0.38 18.78
CA TRP A 25 -7.91 0.49 19.82
C TRP A 25 -6.94 1.64 20.08
N SER A 26 -7.43 2.88 20.01
CA SER A 26 -6.67 4.06 20.39
C SER A 26 -7.12 4.54 21.77
N TRP A 27 -6.26 4.36 22.77
CA TRP A 27 -6.49 4.88 24.12
C TRP A 27 -6.52 6.41 24.14
N LYS A 28 -5.76 7.08 23.27
CA LYS A 28 -5.74 8.55 23.17
C LYS A 28 -7.07 9.12 22.68
N LEU A 29 -7.71 8.45 21.71
CA LEU A 29 -8.97 8.88 21.12
C LEU A 29 -10.19 8.14 21.68
N TRP A 30 -9.98 7.18 22.60
CA TRP A 30 -11.01 6.31 23.17
C TRP A 30 -11.93 5.65 22.13
N ARG A 31 -11.37 5.26 20.97
CA ARG A 31 -12.13 4.65 19.87
C ARG A 31 -11.30 3.68 19.04
N ARG A 32 -11.98 2.87 18.23
CA ARG A 32 -11.34 2.05 17.18
C ARG A 32 -10.95 2.92 16.00
N VAL A 33 -9.66 2.95 15.70
CA VAL A 33 -9.09 3.60 14.51
C VAL A 33 -8.39 2.57 13.67
N CYS A 34 -8.02 2.89 12.44
CA CYS A 34 -7.15 2.02 11.66
C CYS A 34 -5.69 2.19 12.12
N ARG A 35 -4.87 1.15 11.98
CA ARG A 35 -3.41 1.21 12.20
C ARG A 35 -2.72 2.28 11.34
N CYS A 36 -3.36 2.72 10.24
CA CYS A 36 -2.96 3.87 9.42
C CYS A 36 -3.01 5.21 10.19
N GLY A 37 -3.68 5.27 11.35
CA GLY A 37 -3.93 6.48 12.13
C GLY A 37 -5.23 7.21 11.77
N ALA A 38 -5.90 6.81 10.69
CA ALA A 38 -7.18 7.38 10.26
C ALA A 38 -8.38 6.66 10.89
N ASP A 39 -9.52 7.33 10.90
CA ASP A 39 -10.79 6.75 11.32
C ASP A 39 -11.29 5.68 10.37
N LEU A 40 -12.13 4.79 10.91
CA LEU A 40 -12.75 3.72 10.13
C LEU A 40 -14.06 4.21 9.49
N PRO A 41 -14.32 3.89 8.21
CA PRO A 41 -13.44 3.17 7.28
C PRO A 41 -12.23 4.00 6.85
N CYS A 42 -11.00 3.43 6.91
CA CYS A 42 -9.77 4.16 6.57
C CYS A 42 -9.76 4.45 5.07
N ARG A 43 -9.82 5.75 4.72
CA ARG A 43 -9.69 6.27 3.34
C ARG A 43 -8.29 6.83 3.08
N ALA A 44 -7.30 6.45 3.89
CA ALA A 44 -5.94 6.97 3.75
C ALA A 44 -5.34 6.51 2.43
N ARG A 45 -4.85 7.47 1.64
CA ARG A 45 -4.14 7.21 0.38
C ARG A 45 -2.66 7.05 0.68
N HIS A 46 -2.14 5.84 0.55
CA HIS A 46 -0.70 5.58 0.63
C HIS A 46 -0.07 5.83 -0.75
N ARG A 47 1.00 6.61 -0.78
CA ARG A 47 1.79 6.77 -2.02
C ARG A 47 2.60 5.50 -2.25
N VAL A 48 2.54 4.99 -3.48
CA VAL A 48 3.42 3.90 -3.93
C VAL A 48 4.83 4.48 -4.12
N PRO A 49 5.88 3.84 -3.57
CA PRO A 49 7.23 4.40 -3.58
C PRO A 49 7.84 4.50 -4.99
N ILE A 50 7.51 3.57 -5.89
CA ILE A 50 8.04 3.53 -7.26
C ILE A 50 6.87 3.75 -8.22
N ASN A 51 6.91 4.85 -8.97
CA ASN A 51 5.94 5.12 -10.03
C ASN A 51 6.32 4.34 -11.32
N ARG A 52 5.37 4.21 -12.26
CA ARG A 52 5.58 3.47 -13.52
C ARG A 52 6.77 3.99 -14.34
N GLY A 53 7.05 5.29 -14.30
CA GLY A 53 8.15 5.92 -15.04
C GLY A 53 9.55 5.57 -14.51
N HIS A 54 9.65 5.04 -13.29
CA HIS A 54 10.89 4.50 -12.73
C HIS A 54 10.97 2.97 -12.80
N TRP A 55 9.96 2.31 -13.38
CA TRP A 55 10.08 0.88 -13.65
C TRP A 55 11.13 0.70 -14.75
N PRO A 56 12.06 -0.26 -14.62
CA PRO A 56 12.94 -0.58 -15.73
C PRO A 56 12.04 -0.94 -16.92
N GLN A 57 12.01 -0.06 -17.94
CA GLN A 57 11.43 -0.42 -19.23
C GLN A 57 12.13 -1.72 -19.61
N GLU A 58 11.36 -2.77 -19.85
CA GLU A 58 11.90 -3.88 -20.60
C GLU A 58 12.34 -3.26 -21.91
N ASP A 59 13.65 -3.02 -22.06
CA ASP A 59 14.22 -2.62 -23.33
C ASP A 59 13.62 -3.55 -24.37
N GLU A 60 12.84 -2.96 -25.26
CA GLU A 60 12.30 -3.57 -26.46
C GLU A 60 13.46 -4.32 -27.11
N GLN A 61 13.34 -5.65 -27.19
CA GLN A 61 14.25 -6.48 -27.97
C GLN A 61 14.19 -6.07 -29.44
#